data_AF-A0A1E4KA55-F1
#
_entry.id   AF-A0A1E4KA55-F1
#
_cell.length_a   1.000
_cell.length_b   1.000
_cell.length_c   1.000
_cell.angle_alpha   90.00
_cell.angle_beta   90.00
_cell.angle_gamma   90.00
#
_symmetry.space_group_name_H-M   'P 1'
#
loop_
_entity.id
_entity.type
_entity.pdbx_description
1 polymer ?
#
loop_
_entity_poly.entity_id
_entity_poly.type
_entity_poly.pdbx_seq_one_letter_code
_entity_poly.pdbx_strand_id
1 'polypeptide(L)'
;MSSPSLLCPAVLAALFLFAPAEAAQLRMAPQPEPNLLLKWYDGVPNFNIGNNLNCITQAFETTVSGYAGFTYLPPSRTHAVGEVFYTHLVLGHPGNPCTGSAVGIEISLPPGVQFANSTDNPAFCFARNAQPALINLGTDPDYGCPQTYPVSANGYRLIAPRGGIGGSGAWGMAQGFWIEMLIPLVATTPQLGNNQIVWTVNPSLGQFGQVGVGPQINSDVLFRTSNEDQMLTLTLCTLTPVAAGC
;
A
#
# COMPACT_ATOMS: atom_id res chain seq x y z
N MET A 1 58.41 83.33 -31.69
CA MET A 1 58.64 82.36 -30.60
C MET A 1 58.28 80.97 -31.11
N SER A 2 59.26 80.06 -31.02
CA SER A 2 59.12 78.59 -30.93
C SER A 2 58.31 77.82 -31.99
N SER A 3 59.03 77.43 -33.04
CA SER A 3 59.32 76.07 -33.56
C SER A 3 58.44 74.83 -33.21
N PRO A 4 58.50 73.79 -34.09
CA PRO A 4 57.42 72.82 -34.39
C PRO A 4 57.69 71.39 -33.85
N SER A 5 56.75 70.44 -33.99
CA SER A 5 56.93 68.97 -34.04
C SER A 5 55.58 68.26 -34.30
N LEU A 6 55.37 67.49 -35.37
CA LEU A 6 55.82 66.12 -35.75
C LEU A 6 54.98 64.96 -35.14
N LEU A 7 54.44 64.13 -36.05
CA LEU A 7 54.16 62.67 -35.96
C LEU A 7 53.04 62.23 -34.97
N CYS A 8 52.28 61.14 -35.12
CA CYS A 8 52.34 59.91 -35.92
C CYS A 8 50.94 59.26 -35.88
N PRO A 9 50.49 58.47 -36.87
CA PRO A 9 49.24 57.71 -36.78
C PRO A 9 49.48 56.36 -36.10
N ALA A 10 48.84 56.10 -34.96
CA ALA A 10 48.85 54.79 -34.32
C ALA A 10 47.65 53.96 -34.82
N VAL A 11 47.94 53.00 -35.70
CA VAL A 11 47.04 51.90 -36.08
C VAL A 11 46.96 50.94 -34.90
N LEU A 12 45.83 50.90 -34.20
CA LEU A 12 45.55 49.87 -33.19
C LEU A 12 44.81 48.70 -33.86
N ALA A 13 45.52 47.58 -34.03
CA ALA A 13 44.93 46.30 -34.39
C ALA A 13 44.19 45.72 -33.17
N ALA A 14 42.87 45.64 -33.25
CA ALA A 14 42.04 44.96 -32.26
C ALA A 14 42.06 43.45 -32.53
N LEU A 15 42.81 42.72 -31.71
CA LEU A 15 42.78 41.25 -31.64
C LEU A 15 41.45 40.82 -31.00
N PHE A 16 40.53 40.31 -31.82
CA PHE A 16 39.35 39.58 -31.34
C PHE A 16 39.78 38.21 -30.80
N LEU A 17 39.86 38.10 -29.47
CA LEU A 17 39.94 36.83 -28.77
C LEU A 17 38.58 36.14 -28.84
N PHE A 18 38.43 35.17 -29.74
CA PHE A 18 37.31 34.23 -29.71
C PHE A 18 37.55 33.22 -28.59
N ALA A 19 36.84 33.38 -27.47
CA ALA A 19 36.71 32.33 -26.47
C ALA A 19 35.86 31.19 -27.05
N PRO A 20 36.30 29.92 -26.97
CA PRO A 20 35.45 28.80 -27.37
C PRO A 20 34.26 28.73 -26.41
N ALA A 21 33.06 28.86 -26.95
CA ALA A 21 31.83 28.58 -26.21
C ALA A 21 31.81 27.09 -25.88
N GLU A 22 32.13 26.76 -24.64
CA GLU A 22 32.04 25.41 -24.10
C GLU A 22 30.56 25.04 -24.11
N ALA A 23 30.17 24.18 -25.04
CA ALA A 23 28.81 23.67 -25.15
C ALA A 23 28.49 22.95 -23.85
N ALA A 24 27.68 23.57 -22.99
CA ALA A 24 27.10 22.93 -21.83
C ALA A 24 26.32 21.71 -22.35
N GLN A 25 26.95 20.53 -22.27
CA GLN A 25 26.26 19.27 -22.50
C GLN A 25 25.12 19.24 -21.49
N LEU A 26 23.89 19.34 -22.01
CA LEU A 26 22.68 18.97 -21.29
C LEU A 26 22.91 17.57 -20.73
N ARG A 27 23.35 17.49 -19.47
CA ARG A 27 23.32 16.24 -18.73
C ARG A 27 21.86 15.85 -18.70
N MET A 28 21.50 14.80 -19.45
CA MET A 28 20.22 14.13 -19.27
C MET A 28 20.07 13.91 -17.76
N ALA A 29 18.95 14.40 -17.20
CA ALA A 29 18.58 14.04 -15.85
C ALA A 29 18.67 12.51 -15.72
N PRO A 30 19.16 11.98 -14.57
CA PRO A 30 19.13 10.55 -14.32
C PRO A 30 17.76 10.01 -14.71
N GLN A 31 17.72 8.96 -15.53
CA GLN A 31 16.48 8.26 -15.80
C GLN A 31 15.95 7.79 -14.44
N PRO A 32 14.65 7.97 -14.13
CA PRO A 32 14.09 7.45 -12.90
C PRO A 32 14.42 5.95 -12.82
N GLU A 33 14.98 5.52 -11.70
CA GLU A 33 15.30 4.11 -11.51
C GLU A 33 14.04 3.25 -11.71
N PRO A 34 14.17 2.02 -12.24
CA PRO A 34 13.01 1.17 -12.45
C PRO A 34 12.33 0.89 -11.10
N ASN A 35 11.07 1.31 -10.97
CA ASN A 35 10.23 1.06 -9.80
C ASN A 35 10.36 -0.41 -9.37
N LEU A 36 10.78 -0.64 -8.13
CA LEU A 36 10.96 -1.99 -7.61
C LEU A 36 9.60 -2.62 -7.35
N LEU A 37 9.25 -3.66 -8.11
CA LEU A 37 8.00 -4.40 -7.91
C LEU A 37 8.10 -5.32 -6.69
N LEU A 38 7.35 -4.99 -5.64
CA LEU A 38 7.32 -5.80 -4.42
C LEU A 38 6.41 -7.02 -4.60
N LYS A 39 6.89 -8.16 -4.11
CA LYS A 39 6.11 -9.43 -4.07
C LYS A 39 5.45 -9.60 -2.72
N TRP A 40 4.24 -10.15 -2.74
CA TRP A 40 3.52 -10.58 -1.54
C TRP A 40 3.96 -11.97 -1.07
N TYR A 41 3.98 -12.12 0.25
CA TYR A 41 4.22 -13.36 0.97
C TYR A 41 2.97 -13.64 1.78
N ASP A 42 2.11 -14.48 1.22
CA ASP A 42 0.79 -14.76 1.76
C ASP A 42 0.85 -15.88 2.81
N GLY A 43 0.06 -15.71 3.86
CA GLY A 43 -0.23 -16.74 4.84
C GLY A 43 -1.24 -17.76 4.33
N VAL A 44 -1.71 -18.62 5.23
CA VAL A 44 -2.72 -19.63 4.89
C VAL A 44 -4.08 -18.95 4.70
N PRO A 45 -4.76 -19.15 3.57
CA PRO A 45 -6.09 -18.60 3.35
C PRO A 45 -7.13 -19.29 4.25
N ASN A 46 -8.08 -18.49 4.75
CA ASN A 46 -9.28 -18.96 5.43
C ASN A 46 -10.48 -18.78 4.51
N PHE A 47 -10.96 -19.89 3.95
CA PHE A 47 -12.09 -19.88 3.03
C PHE A 47 -13.45 -20.02 3.71
N ASN A 48 -13.53 -19.93 5.04
CA ASN A 48 -14.79 -20.11 5.77
C ASN A 48 -14.91 -19.20 7.01
N ILE A 49 -15.03 -17.89 6.78
CA ILE A 49 -15.24 -16.89 7.82
C ILE A 49 -16.74 -16.58 7.91
N GLY A 50 -17.38 -17.18 8.92
CA GLY A 50 -18.81 -17.04 9.17
C GLY A 50 -19.69 -17.77 8.14
N ASN A 51 -20.97 -17.91 8.48
CA ASN A 51 -21.97 -18.53 7.61
C ASN A 51 -23.20 -17.63 7.50
N ASN A 52 -23.80 -17.58 6.32
CA ASN A 52 -25.08 -16.93 6.10
C ASN A 52 -26.05 -17.89 5.39
N LEU A 53 -27.29 -17.44 5.24
CA LEU A 53 -28.32 -18.15 4.50
C LEU A 53 -28.43 -17.56 3.10
N ASN A 54 -28.21 -18.39 2.08
CA ASN A 54 -28.33 -17.98 0.70
C ASN A 54 -29.75 -17.50 0.40
N CYS A 55 -29.87 -16.32 -0.21
CA CYS A 55 -31.17 -15.68 -0.45
C CYS A 55 -32.09 -16.46 -1.38
N ILE A 56 -31.53 -17.26 -2.28
CA ILE A 56 -32.29 -17.99 -3.30
C ILE A 56 -32.53 -19.42 -2.82
N THR A 57 -31.48 -20.12 -2.42
CA THR A 57 -31.55 -21.56 -2.13
C THR A 57 -31.90 -21.88 -0.68
N GLN A 58 -31.82 -20.88 0.22
CA GLN A 58 -31.98 -21.07 1.66
C GLN A 58 -31.00 -22.11 2.25
N ALA A 59 -29.88 -22.35 1.58
CA ALA A 59 -28.79 -23.20 2.08
C ALA A 59 -27.77 -22.37 2.86
N PHE A 60 -27.08 -22.98 3.83
CA PHE A 60 -25.95 -22.35 4.50
C PHE A 60 -24.76 -22.23 3.54
N GLU A 61 -24.14 -21.06 3.52
CA GLU A 61 -22.93 -20.80 2.75
C GLU A 61 -21.96 -19.92 3.53
N THR A 62 -20.70 -19.96 3.12
CA THR A 62 -19.66 -19.10 3.68
C THR A 62 -19.99 -17.63 3.41
N THR A 63 -19.87 -16.79 4.43
CA THR A 63 -20.06 -15.34 4.28
C THR A 63 -18.82 -14.68 3.70
N VAL A 64 -17.65 -14.93 4.28
CA VAL A 64 -16.40 -14.29 3.86
C VAL A 64 -15.30 -15.33 3.71
N SER A 65 -14.42 -15.12 2.74
CA SER A 65 -13.14 -15.80 2.64
C SER A 65 -12.03 -14.76 2.59
N GLY A 66 -10.81 -15.14 2.93
CA GLY A 66 -9.69 -14.23 2.80
C GLY A 66 -8.35 -14.81 3.19
N TYR A 67 -7.34 -13.98 3.06
CA TYR A 67 -5.97 -14.26 3.48
C TYR A 67 -5.25 -12.95 3.77
N ALA A 68 -4.16 -13.08 4.51
CA ALA A 68 -3.27 -11.97 4.80
C ALA A 68 -1.89 -12.27 4.27
N GLY A 69 -1.11 -11.23 4.08
CA GLY A 69 0.24 -11.30 3.55
C GLY A 69 1.02 -10.05 3.88
N PHE A 70 2.26 -10.01 3.44
CA PHE A 70 3.14 -8.87 3.60
C PHE A 70 4.18 -8.83 2.48
N THR A 71 4.74 -7.65 2.23
CA THR A 71 5.77 -7.47 1.21
C THR A 71 7.16 -7.78 1.77
N TYR A 72 8.14 -8.07 0.90
CA TYR A 72 9.57 -7.93 1.19
C TYR A 72 10.23 -6.98 0.22
N LEU A 73 11.34 -6.40 0.64
CA LEU A 73 12.17 -5.53 -0.17
C LEU A 73 13.35 -6.26 -0.80
N PRO A 74 13.33 -6.55 -2.13
CA PRO A 74 14.48 -7.12 -2.82
C PRO A 74 15.77 -6.30 -2.59
N PRO A 75 16.96 -6.93 -2.60
CA PRO A 75 17.21 -8.36 -2.80
C PRO A 75 17.04 -9.21 -1.53
N SER A 76 16.91 -8.57 -0.36
CA SER A 76 16.74 -9.22 0.94
C SER A 76 15.33 -9.80 1.08
N ARG A 77 15.22 -11.06 1.47
CA ARG A 77 13.92 -11.71 1.75
C ARG A 77 13.45 -11.47 3.20
N THR A 78 13.94 -10.41 3.83
CA THR A 78 13.67 -10.02 5.22
C THR A 78 13.83 -8.51 5.32
N HIS A 79 12.95 -7.83 6.04
CA HIS A 79 13.15 -6.41 6.33
C HIS A 79 14.14 -6.22 7.46
N ALA A 80 14.74 -5.04 7.49
CA ALA A 80 15.52 -4.56 8.64
C ALA A 80 14.60 -4.00 9.75
N VAL A 81 15.11 -3.94 10.97
CA VAL A 81 14.46 -3.17 12.04
C VAL A 81 14.45 -1.70 11.64
N GLY A 82 13.30 -1.05 11.78
CA GLY A 82 13.06 0.34 11.39
C GLY A 82 12.62 0.54 9.93
N GLU A 83 12.69 -0.51 9.09
CA GLU A 83 12.21 -0.45 7.71
C GLU A 83 10.69 -0.57 7.65
N VAL A 84 10.05 0.28 6.84
CA VAL A 84 8.60 0.26 6.65
C VAL A 84 8.24 -0.80 5.60
N PHE A 85 7.29 -1.65 5.95
CA PHE A 85 6.75 -2.67 5.06
C PHE A 85 5.22 -2.66 5.07
N TYR A 86 4.61 -3.14 3.99
CA TYR A 86 3.17 -3.27 3.93
C TYR A 86 2.74 -4.69 4.30
N THR A 87 1.75 -4.79 5.18
CA THR A 87 0.88 -5.98 5.28
C THR A 87 -0.37 -5.73 4.45
N HIS A 88 -0.98 -6.79 3.92
CA HIS A 88 -2.30 -6.69 3.33
C HIS A 88 -3.29 -7.72 3.87
N LEU A 89 -4.56 -7.41 3.68
CA LEU A 89 -5.69 -8.30 3.88
C LEU A 89 -6.50 -8.31 2.59
N VAL A 90 -6.73 -9.48 2.02
CA VAL A 90 -7.64 -9.69 0.89
C VAL A 90 -8.86 -10.45 1.39
N LEU A 91 -10.04 -9.86 1.26
CA LEU A 91 -11.32 -10.51 1.58
C LEU A 91 -12.18 -10.63 0.34
N GLY A 92 -12.81 -11.79 0.16
CA GLY A 92 -13.85 -12.04 -0.81
C GLY A 92 -15.17 -12.36 -0.12
N HIS A 93 -16.28 -12.00 -0.74
CA HIS A 93 -17.62 -12.36 -0.28
C HIS A 93 -18.29 -13.30 -1.29
N PRO A 94 -18.10 -14.63 -1.14
CA PRO A 94 -18.66 -15.59 -2.09
C PRO A 94 -20.17 -15.78 -1.93
N GLY A 95 -20.72 -15.54 -0.74
CA GLY A 95 -22.14 -15.77 -0.43
C GLY A 95 -23.09 -14.73 -1.02
N ASN A 96 -24.37 -15.07 -1.08
CA ASN A 96 -25.50 -14.24 -1.47
C ASN A 96 -26.50 -14.05 -0.31
N PRO A 97 -26.16 -13.25 0.72
CA PRO A 97 -27.00 -13.09 1.91
C PRO A 97 -28.25 -12.24 1.62
N CYS A 98 -29.39 -12.62 2.19
CA CYS A 98 -30.67 -11.92 2.00
C CYS A 98 -30.66 -10.43 2.42
N THR A 99 -29.87 -10.09 3.43
CA THR A 99 -29.92 -8.78 4.10
C THR A 99 -28.71 -7.89 3.78
N GLY A 100 -27.97 -8.22 2.73
CA GLY A 100 -26.63 -7.66 2.50
C GLY A 100 -25.64 -8.13 3.56
N SER A 101 -24.38 -7.73 3.43
CA SER A 101 -23.34 -8.05 4.41
C SER A 101 -22.38 -6.89 4.62
N ALA A 102 -21.85 -6.82 5.82
CA ALA A 102 -20.83 -5.88 6.22
C ALA A 102 -19.84 -6.61 7.11
N VAL A 103 -18.56 -6.22 7.04
CA VAL A 103 -17.52 -6.82 7.86
C VAL A 103 -16.90 -5.76 8.78
N GLY A 104 -16.78 -6.12 10.05
CA GLY A 104 -15.84 -5.48 10.96
C GLY A 104 -14.46 -6.09 10.77
N ILE A 105 -13.42 -5.27 10.72
CA ILE A 105 -12.04 -5.74 10.55
C ILE A 105 -11.20 -5.19 11.69
N GLU A 106 -10.44 -6.07 12.33
CA GLU A 106 -9.46 -5.73 13.34
C GLU A 106 -8.11 -6.35 12.98
N ILE A 107 -7.03 -5.70 13.35
CA ILE A 107 -5.66 -6.20 13.18
C ILE A 107 -4.97 -6.24 14.54
N SER A 108 -4.34 -7.38 14.84
CA SER A 108 -3.46 -7.56 15.98
C SER A 108 -2.03 -7.66 15.49
N LEU A 109 -1.16 -6.84 16.07
CA LEU A 109 0.25 -6.80 15.69
C LEU A 109 1.09 -7.62 16.67
N PRO A 110 2.11 -8.34 16.18
CA PRO A 110 3.03 -9.03 17.06
C PRO A 110 3.85 -8.02 17.88
N PRO A 111 4.39 -8.42 19.05
CA PRO A 111 5.24 -7.55 19.87
C PRO A 111 6.42 -7.00 19.06
N GLY A 112 6.69 -5.71 19.19
CA GLY A 112 7.76 -5.03 18.44
C GLY A 112 7.38 -4.71 16.99
N VAL A 113 6.10 -4.75 16.62
CA VAL A 113 5.59 -4.21 15.35
C VAL A 113 4.52 -3.17 15.64
N GLN A 114 4.56 -2.06 14.91
CA GLN A 114 3.62 -0.95 15.05
C GLN A 114 3.21 -0.39 13.68
N PHE A 115 2.12 0.37 13.64
CA PHE A 115 1.72 1.08 12.42
C PHE A 115 2.74 2.16 12.06
N ALA A 116 2.97 2.33 10.76
CA ALA A 116 3.88 3.32 10.20
C ALA A 116 3.15 4.36 9.32
N ASN A 117 1.84 4.53 9.49
CA ASN A 117 1.05 5.47 8.71
C ASN A 117 1.62 6.89 8.78
N SER A 118 1.90 7.45 7.61
CA SER A 118 2.31 8.84 7.43
C SER A 118 1.87 9.32 6.04
N THR A 119 2.21 10.56 5.68
CA THR A 119 2.05 11.05 4.30
C THR A 119 2.92 10.27 3.31
N ASP A 120 4.08 9.80 3.77
CA ASP A 120 5.07 9.10 2.94
C ASP A 120 4.78 7.59 2.87
N ASN A 121 4.10 7.06 3.89
CA ASN A 121 3.64 5.68 3.95
C ASN A 121 2.13 5.68 4.26
N PRO A 122 1.25 6.02 3.30
CA PRO A 122 -0.19 6.00 3.54
C PRO A 122 -0.71 4.56 3.51
N ALA A 123 -1.80 4.31 4.22
CA ALA A 123 -2.58 3.10 3.98
C ALA A 123 -3.39 3.21 2.69
N PHE A 124 -3.49 2.10 1.96
CA PHE A 124 -4.29 1.99 0.75
C PHE A 124 -5.40 0.96 0.93
N CYS A 125 -6.48 1.14 0.18
CA CYS A 125 -7.64 0.27 0.25
C CYS A 125 -8.35 0.30 -1.10
N PHE A 126 -8.63 -0.90 -1.61
CA PHE A 126 -9.21 -1.12 -2.92
C PHE A 126 -10.34 -2.11 -2.82
N ALA A 127 -11.26 -2.03 -3.76
CA ALA A 127 -12.31 -3.00 -3.94
C ALA A 127 -12.41 -3.46 -5.38
N ARG A 128 -13.08 -4.59 -5.56
CA ARG A 128 -13.55 -5.09 -6.84
C ARG A 128 -14.96 -5.61 -6.65
N ASN A 129 -15.89 -5.17 -7.49
CA ASN A 129 -17.27 -5.64 -7.47
C ASN A 129 -17.48 -6.85 -8.42
N ALA A 130 -18.72 -7.32 -8.52
CA ALA A 130 -19.08 -8.44 -9.38
C ALA A 130 -18.88 -8.15 -10.89
N GLN A 131 -18.94 -6.88 -11.31
CA GLN A 131 -18.58 -6.44 -12.66
C GLN A 131 -17.13 -5.98 -12.65
N PRO A 132 -16.16 -6.90 -12.73
CA PRO A 132 -14.81 -6.80 -12.18
C PRO A 132 -14.16 -5.44 -12.48
N ALA A 133 -14.44 -4.42 -11.67
CA ALA A 133 -13.95 -3.07 -11.84
C ALA A 133 -13.18 -2.72 -10.57
N LEU A 134 -11.97 -2.21 -10.73
CA LEU A 134 -11.16 -1.78 -9.61
C LEU A 134 -11.70 -0.45 -9.07
N ILE A 135 -11.97 -0.41 -7.78
CA ILE A 135 -12.50 0.75 -7.08
C ILE A 135 -11.43 1.20 -6.08
N ASN A 136 -10.97 2.44 -6.20
CA ASN A 136 -10.10 3.05 -5.20
C ASN A 136 -10.95 3.59 -4.04
N LEU A 137 -11.02 2.82 -2.96
CA LEU A 137 -11.80 3.18 -1.78
C LEU A 137 -11.19 4.37 -1.02
N GLY A 138 -9.92 4.69 -1.24
CA GLY A 138 -9.27 5.86 -0.63
C GLY A 138 -9.84 7.20 -1.12
N THR A 139 -10.30 7.24 -2.36
CA THR A 139 -10.96 8.40 -2.95
C THR A 139 -12.48 8.35 -2.83
N ASP A 140 -13.05 7.20 -2.47
CA ASP A 140 -14.49 6.98 -2.38
C ASP A 140 -15.15 7.85 -1.29
N PRO A 141 -16.27 8.55 -1.59
CA PRO A 141 -16.89 9.49 -0.65
C PRO A 141 -17.41 8.85 0.64
N ASP A 142 -17.78 7.56 0.62
CA ASP A 142 -18.42 6.89 1.75
C ASP A 142 -17.44 6.04 2.58
N TYR A 143 -16.30 5.65 2.00
CA TYR A 143 -15.31 4.82 2.66
C TYR A 143 -14.06 5.60 3.11
N GLY A 144 -13.13 5.88 2.19
CA GLY A 144 -11.76 6.28 2.52
C GLY A 144 -10.91 5.13 3.08
N CYS A 145 -9.59 5.31 3.15
CA CYS A 145 -8.69 4.34 3.77
C CYS A 145 -8.33 4.75 5.21
N PRO A 146 -8.31 3.81 6.17
CA PRO A 146 -7.99 4.13 7.55
C PRO A 146 -6.57 4.66 7.67
N GLN A 147 -6.42 5.85 8.27
CA GLN A 147 -5.11 6.41 8.63
C GLN A 147 -4.83 6.38 10.14
N THR A 148 -5.83 5.99 10.93
CA THR A 148 -5.75 5.82 12.37
C THR A 148 -6.43 4.51 12.77
N TYR A 149 -5.96 3.88 13.84
CA TYR A 149 -6.40 2.55 14.26
C TYR A 149 -6.76 2.56 15.74
N PRO A 150 -8.02 2.85 16.10
CA PRO A 150 -8.46 2.82 17.49
C PRO A 150 -8.32 1.41 18.08
N VAL A 151 -7.90 1.32 19.35
CA VAL A 151 -7.78 0.05 20.07
C VAL A 151 -9.15 -0.64 20.20
N SER A 152 -9.17 -1.96 20.03
CA SER A 152 -10.30 -2.86 20.29
C SER A 152 -9.91 -4.03 21.19
N ALA A 153 -10.87 -4.89 21.50
CA ALA A 153 -10.65 -6.09 22.31
C ALA A 153 -9.66 -7.08 21.66
N ASN A 154 -9.59 -7.17 20.33
CA ASN A 154 -8.72 -8.12 19.63
C ASN A 154 -7.52 -7.46 18.91
N GLY A 155 -7.28 -6.16 19.13
CA GLY A 155 -6.18 -5.44 18.48
C GLY A 155 -6.56 -3.99 18.18
N TYR A 156 -6.58 -3.63 16.90
CA TYR A 156 -6.92 -2.30 16.43
C TYR A 156 -7.95 -2.36 15.31
N ARG A 157 -8.95 -1.47 15.32
CA ARG A 157 -10.04 -1.46 14.35
C ARG A 157 -9.61 -0.79 13.06
N LEU A 158 -9.94 -1.42 11.94
CA LEU A 158 -9.90 -0.80 10.62
C LEU A 158 -11.31 -0.32 10.27
N ILE A 159 -11.55 0.95 10.57
CA ILE A 159 -12.85 1.60 10.37
C ILE A 159 -12.79 2.37 9.04
N ALA A 160 -13.86 2.29 8.24
CA ALA A 160 -14.04 3.17 7.10
C ALA A 160 -14.20 4.63 7.59
N PRO A 161 -13.20 5.51 7.39
CA PRO A 161 -13.16 6.83 8.05
C PRO A 161 -14.31 7.76 7.65
N ARG A 162 -14.93 7.55 6.49
CA ARG A 162 -16.06 8.36 5.99
C ARG A 162 -17.43 7.75 6.32
N GLY A 163 -17.47 6.75 7.20
CA GLY A 163 -18.69 6.19 7.78
C GLY A 163 -19.03 4.79 7.27
N GLY A 164 -18.51 4.36 6.13
CA GLY A 164 -18.78 3.03 5.57
C GLY A 164 -20.28 2.77 5.40
N ILE A 165 -20.68 1.49 5.46
CA ILE A 165 -22.10 1.15 5.24
C ILE A 165 -22.98 1.65 6.40
N GLY A 166 -23.96 2.49 6.05
CA GLY A 166 -24.94 3.03 7.01
C GLY A 166 -24.34 3.89 8.13
N GLY A 167 -23.14 4.43 7.95
CA GLY A 167 -22.44 5.21 8.98
C GLY A 167 -21.86 4.37 10.13
N SER A 168 -21.85 3.04 10.02
CA SER A 168 -21.39 2.13 11.07
C SER A 168 -19.86 2.02 11.19
N GLY A 169 -19.14 2.48 10.16
CA GLY A 169 -17.71 2.28 9.99
C GLY A 169 -17.33 0.87 9.49
N ALA A 170 -18.30 0.00 9.25
CA ALA A 170 -18.09 -1.33 8.69
C ALA A 170 -17.92 -1.29 7.16
N TRP A 171 -17.23 -2.30 6.63
CA TRP A 171 -16.97 -2.43 5.20
C TRP A 171 -18.10 -3.20 4.56
N GLY A 172 -18.85 -2.56 3.67
CA GLY A 172 -19.94 -3.21 2.95
C GLY A 172 -19.40 -4.27 2.00
N MET A 173 -20.00 -5.45 2.03
CA MET A 173 -19.61 -6.59 1.21
C MET A 173 -20.86 -7.16 0.53
N ALA A 174 -21.00 -6.92 -0.77
CA ALA A 174 -22.01 -7.58 -1.59
C ALA A 174 -21.48 -8.92 -2.14
N GLN A 175 -22.37 -9.76 -2.66
CA GLN A 175 -21.95 -10.99 -3.35
C GLN A 175 -20.94 -10.66 -4.47
N GLY A 176 -19.84 -11.41 -4.52
CA GLY A 176 -18.78 -11.24 -5.51
C GLY A 176 -17.91 -10.00 -5.30
N PHE A 177 -18.11 -9.28 -4.18
CA PHE A 177 -17.29 -8.16 -3.80
C PHE A 177 -16.00 -8.64 -3.13
N TRP A 178 -14.90 -7.99 -3.48
CA TRP A 178 -13.59 -8.19 -2.88
C TRP A 178 -13.07 -6.87 -2.36
N ILE A 179 -12.36 -6.91 -1.24
CA ILE A 179 -11.60 -5.78 -0.71
C ILE A 179 -10.15 -6.20 -0.48
N GLU A 180 -9.24 -5.26 -0.71
CA GLU A 180 -7.84 -5.39 -0.36
C GLU A 180 -7.39 -4.16 0.42
N MET A 181 -6.85 -4.38 1.61
CA MET A 181 -6.30 -3.32 2.47
C MET A 181 -4.80 -3.47 2.55
N LEU A 182 -4.06 -2.40 2.39
CA LEU A 182 -2.61 -2.36 2.45
C LEU A 182 -2.22 -1.39 3.57
N ILE A 183 -1.67 -1.93 4.66
CA ILE A 183 -1.38 -1.19 5.88
C ILE A 183 0.14 -1.14 6.11
N PRO A 184 0.73 0.06 6.23
CA PRO A 184 2.15 0.21 6.48
C PRO A 184 2.46 -0.07 7.95
N LEU A 185 3.47 -0.90 8.18
CA LEU A 185 3.97 -1.31 9.47
C LEU A 185 5.47 -1.06 9.55
N VAL A 186 5.99 -0.97 10.76
CA VAL A 186 7.42 -0.95 11.06
C VAL A 186 7.69 -1.86 12.25
N ALA A 187 8.79 -2.60 12.16
CA ALA A 187 9.26 -3.43 13.26
C ALA A 187 10.35 -2.69 14.05
N THR A 188 10.22 -2.65 15.37
CA THR A 188 11.20 -2.09 16.32
C THR A 188 12.14 -3.16 16.89
N THR A 189 11.84 -4.44 16.65
CA THR A 189 12.67 -5.58 17.05
C THR A 189 12.67 -6.65 15.95
N PRO A 190 13.71 -7.50 15.88
CA PRO A 190 13.73 -8.63 14.95
C PRO A 190 12.53 -9.56 15.15
N GLN A 191 12.05 -10.15 14.05
CA GLN A 191 10.94 -11.10 14.02
C GLN A 191 11.38 -12.37 13.30
N LEU A 192 11.15 -13.52 13.92
CA LEU A 192 11.56 -14.82 13.37
C LEU A 192 10.46 -15.48 12.52
N GLY A 193 9.30 -14.82 12.34
CA GLY A 193 8.10 -15.40 11.73
C GLY A 193 7.22 -16.21 12.68
N ASN A 194 7.59 -16.32 13.96
CA ASN A 194 6.85 -17.10 14.96
C ASN A 194 5.64 -16.35 15.54
N ASN A 195 5.68 -15.02 15.55
CA ASN A 195 4.57 -14.16 15.94
C ASN A 195 3.89 -13.63 14.68
N GLN A 196 2.57 -13.63 14.66
CA GLN A 196 1.81 -13.28 13.46
C GLN A 196 1.21 -11.88 13.55
N ILE A 197 1.12 -11.23 12.39
CA ILE A 197 0.13 -10.19 12.13
C ILE A 197 -1.19 -10.94 11.92
N VAL A 198 -2.15 -10.74 12.81
CA VAL A 198 -3.43 -11.45 12.79
C VAL A 198 -4.54 -10.47 12.43
N TRP A 199 -5.30 -10.80 11.39
CA TRP A 199 -6.47 -10.08 10.97
C TRP A 199 -7.71 -10.82 11.44
N THR A 200 -8.51 -10.18 12.27
CA THR A 200 -9.80 -10.69 12.73
C THR A 200 -10.91 -10.06 11.90
N VAL A 201 -11.76 -10.90 11.32
CA VAL A 201 -12.84 -10.52 10.43
C VAL A 201 -14.15 -10.95 11.04
N ASN A 202 -15.04 -9.98 11.26
CA ASN A 202 -16.34 -10.15 11.91
C ASN A 202 -17.46 -9.88 10.89
N PRO A 203 -17.93 -10.90 10.16
CA PRO A 203 -18.96 -10.74 9.13
C PRO A 203 -20.39 -10.59 9.67
N SER A 204 -20.61 -10.91 10.94
CA SER A 204 -21.89 -10.74 11.63
C SER A 204 -21.69 -10.85 13.15
N LEU A 205 -22.73 -10.51 13.92
CA LEU A 205 -22.72 -10.67 15.38
C LEU A 205 -22.49 -12.14 15.76
N GLY A 206 -21.48 -12.39 16.60
CA GLY A 206 -21.14 -13.73 17.09
C GLY A 206 -20.42 -14.61 16.07
N GLN A 207 -20.09 -14.10 14.88
CA GLN A 207 -19.26 -14.80 13.89
C GLN A 207 -17.95 -14.05 13.71
N PHE A 208 -16.85 -14.78 13.80
CA PHE A 208 -15.52 -14.24 13.55
C PHE A 208 -14.63 -15.30 12.92
N GLY A 209 -13.64 -14.86 12.17
CA GLY A 209 -12.57 -15.70 11.65
C GLY A 209 -11.27 -14.93 11.61
N GLN A 210 -10.17 -15.65 11.60
CA GLN A 210 -8.84 -15.07 11.59
C GLN A 210 -8.05 -15.57 10.38
N VAL A 211 -7.23 -14.67 9.84
CA VAL A 211 -6.15 -14.97 8.90
C VAL A 211 -4.90 -14.28 9.42
N GLY A 212 -3.73 -14.88 9.21
CA GLY A 212 -2.51 -14.33 9.77
C GLY A 212 -1.28 -14.74 9.00
N VAL A 213 -0.23 -13.94 9.16
CA VAL A 213 1.06 -14.15 8.53
C VAL A 213 2.18 -13.72 9.47
N GLY A 214 3.25 -14.51 9.53
CA GLY A 214 4.42 -14.24 10.38
C GLY A 214 5.48 -13.46 9.62
N PRO A 215 5.68 -12.15 9.88
CA PRO A 215 6.75 -11.40 9.23
C PRO A 215 8.13 -11.88 9.68
N GLN A 216 9.10 -11.91 8.77
CA GLN A 216 10.52 -12.14 9.11
C GLN A 216 11.30 -10.83 8.99
N ILE A 217 11.82 -10.36 10.11
CA ILE A 217 12.56 -9.11 10.24
C ILE A 217 13.91 -9.46 10.84
N ASN A 218 15.00 -9.12 10.15
CA ASN A 218 16.34 -9.41 10.61
C ASN A 218 16.82 -8.35 11.61
N SER A 219 18.02 -8.51 12.15
CA SER A 219 18.63 -7.56 13.11
C SER A 219 19.41 -6.43 12.43
N ASP A 220 19.38 -6.34 11.10
CA ASP A 220 20.09 -5.29 10.39
C ASP A 220 19.37 -3.97 10.66
N VAL A 221 20.16 -2.89 10.74
CA VAL A 221 19.66 -1.51 10.77
C VAL A 221 20.07 -0.90 9.45
N LEU A 222 19.10 -0.73 8.55
CA LEU A 222 19.33 -0.13 7.25
C LEU A 222 18.93 1.34 7.31
N PHE A 223 19.87 2.23 6.98
CA PHE A 223 19.59 3.64 6.72
C PHE A 223 19.14 3.79 5.27
N ARG A 224 17.96 3.26 4.92
CA ARG A 224 17.31 3.53 3.65
C ARG A 224 16.38 4.71 3.80
N THR A 225 16.42 5.63 2.85
CA THR A 225 15.38 6.65 2.70
C THR A 225 14.07 5.97 2.30
N SER A 226 12.96 6.67 2.52
CA SER A 226 11.57 6.31 2.24
C SER A 226 11.34 5.39 1.03
N ASN A 227 10.25 4.62 1.06
CA ASN A 227 9.81 3.69 0.00
C ASN A 227 9.40 4.38 -1.32
N GLU A 228 9.93 5.56 -1.63
CA GLU A 228 9.46 6.49 -2.67
C GLU A 228 9.49 5.92 -4.10
N ASP A 229 10.25 4.84 -4.34
CA ASP A 229 10.38 4.21 -5.66
C ASP A 229 9.90 2.74 -5.71
N GLN A 230 9.05 2.34 -4.77
CA GLN A 230 8.52 0.96 -4.71
C GLN A 230 7.09 0.89 -5.24
N MET A 231 6.84 -0.09 -6.11
CA MET A 231 5.50 -0.37 -6.62
C MET A 231 4.91 -1.58 -5.90
N LEU A 232 3.77 -1.35 -5.22
CA LEU A 232 2.95 -2.42 -4.66
C LEU A 232 2.06 -3.00 -5.76
N THR A 233 2.05 -4.33 -5.89
CA THR A 233 1.08 -5.00 -6.78
C THR A 233 -0.23 -5.17 -6.05
N LEU A 234 -1.37 -4.87 -6.68
CA LEU A 234 -2.67 -5.20 -6.10
C LEU A 234 -3.00 -6.66 -6.39
N THR A 235 -3.32 -7.40 -5.35
CA THR A 235 -3.73 -8.80 -5.48
C THR A 235 -5.09 -8.91 -6.18
N LEU A 236 -5.97 -7.92 -6.01
CA LEU A 236 -7.23 -7.83 -6.77
C LEU A 236 -7.02 -7.85 -8.29
N CYS A 237 -5.87 -7.38 -8.78
CA CYS A 237 -5.51 -7.40 -10.20
C CYS A 237 -5.05 -8.76 -10.72
N THR A 238 -4.83 -9.73 -9.82
CA THR A 238 -4.50 -11.12 -10.17
C THR A 238 -5.71 -12.05 -10.13
N LEU A 239 -6.85 -11.57 -9.62
CA LEU A 239 -8.09 -12.33 -9.59
C LEU A 239 -8.63 -12.55 -11.00
N THR A 240 -9.31 -13.68 -11.22
CA THR A 240 -9.98 -13.97 -12.50
C THR A 240 -11.49 -13.79 -12.36
N PRO A 241 -12.17 -13.08 -13.28
CA PRO A 241 -11.59 -12.23 -14.34
C PRO A 241 -10.82 -11.02 -13.79
N VAL A 242 -9.76 -10.59 -14.48
CA VAL A 242 -8.96 -9.41 -14.10
C VAL A 242 -9.85 -8.19 -14.04
N ALA A 243 -9.68 -7.35 -13.02
CA ALA A 243 -10.45 -6.14 -12.88
C ALA A 243 -10.06 -5.07 -13.92
N ALA A 244 -11.06 -4.42 -14.52
CA ALA A 244 -10.83 -3.22 -15.32
C ALA A 244 -10.28 -2.11 -14.42
N GLY A 245 -9.17 -1.47 -14.83
CA GLY A 245 -8.46 -0.46 -14.03
C GLY A 245 -7.21 -1.01 -13.32
N CYS A 246 -6.99 -2.32 -13.40
CA CYS A 246 -5.66 -2.89 -13.51
C CYS A 246 -5.14 -2.68 -14.96
#